data_AF-B6RRX5-F1
#
_entry.id   AF-B6RRX5-F1
#
_cell.length_a   1.000
_cell.length_b   1.000
_cell.length_c   1.000
_cell.angle_alpha   90.00
_cell.angle_beta   90.00
_cell.angle_gamma   90.00
#
_symmetry.space_group_name_H-M   'P 1'
#
loop_
_entity.id
_entity.type
_entity.pdbx_description
1 polymer ?
#
loop_
_entity_poly.entity_id
_entity_poly.type
_entity_poly.pdbx_seq_one_letter_code
_entity_poly.pdbx_strand_id
1 'polypeptide(L)'
;MTVNPLQTQPTNILTTPVKPTPLPDSRKLSIVQIALTAVKVLAATALFVISCFGIFGCLLSIPLGIGGAIGLTCAALACFVIVLMSLWATPSAKEKAYQKQIDIFAAENARLKSNLSDLEKALSSLEDIGVDLNAHVKSSEDLVAQCKHILTEFNKLKSEMQEQLRPAATLVSSVSKLLTKEDITKLTSELQDLKNKVLQTQANVVLANDLLQQTKGQVQQQQQILDLIQEQVKDLEKQKQQLQQVVSQLQQAAQQAGHAQQDLIAGIEAVVHAAAPAAPAAPAAPAAPAAPAAPAAPENNDNNNDNNDDNAAS
;
A
#
# COMPACT_ATOMS: atom_id res chain seq x y z
N MET A 1 21.48 7.78 11.11
CA MET A 1 22.94 7.58 11.11
C MET A 1 23.57 8.95 11.33
N THR A 2 24.13 9.15 12.52
CA THR A 2 24.63 10.42 13.04
C THR A 2 26.05 10.62 12.51
N VAL A 3 26.24 11.59 11.62
CA VAL A 3 27.57 11.97 11.11
C VAL A 3 28.22 12.98 12.04
N ASN A 4 29.35 12.59 12.63
CA ASN A 4 30.21 13.43 13.45
C ASN A 4 30.92 14.48 12.58
N PRO A 5 30.96 15.77 12.95
CA PRO A 5 31.78 16.75 12.27
C PRO A 5 33.25 16.67 12.74
N LEU A 6 34.16 16.58 11.78
CA LEU A 6 35.62 16.64 11.96
C LEU A 6 35.99 18.04 12.50
N GLN A 7 36.52 18.06 13.72
CA GLN A 7 37.06 19.25 14.39
C GLN A 7 38.48 19.50 13.85
N THR A 8 38.64 20.52 13.02
CA THR A 8 39.96 20.95 12.52
C THR A 8 40.69 21.75 13.59
N GLN A 9 41.84 21.23 14.02
CA GLN A 9 42.76 21.91 14.94
C GLN A 9 43.73 22.79 14.13
N PRO A 10 43.81 24.11 14.37
CA PRO A 10 44.79 24.95 13.71
C PRO A 10 46.16 24.80 14.38
N THR A 11 47.11 24.21 13.69
CA THR A 11 48.53 24.19 14.08
C THR A 11 49.12 25.59 13.87
N ASN A 12 49.17 26.38 14.95
CA ASN A 12 49.90 27.63 15.03
C ASN A 12 51.41 27.36 14.88
N ILE A 13 51.99 27.64 13.72
CA ILE A 13 53.44 27.69 13.53
C ILE A 13 53.85 29.17 13.55
N LEU A 14 53.94 29.73 14.75
CA LEU A 14 54.44 31.09 14.98
C LEU A 14 55.97 31.04 15.02
N THR A 15 56.60 31.20 13.85
CA THR A 15 58.05 31.39 13.72
C THR A 15 58.43 32.77 14.25
N THR A 16 59.14 32.81 15.37
CA THR A 16 59.72 34.05 15.93
C THR A 16 60.77 34.65 15.00
N PRO A 17 60.82 35.98 14.82
CA PRO A 17 61.84 36.63 13.99
C PRO A 17 63.21 36.58 14.68
N VAL A 18 64.19 36.00 14.01
CA VAL A 18 65.59 35.97 14.46
C VAL A 18 66.20 37.36 14.30
N LYS A 19 66.63 37.94 15.42
CA LYS A 19 67.35 39.21 15.51
C LYS A 19 68.75 39.08 14.90
N PRO A 20 69.16 39.92 13.93
CA PRO A 20 70.51 39.89 13.41
C PRO A 20 71.51 40.36 14.48
N THR A 21 72.49 39.52 14.79
CA THR A 21 73.59 39.85 15.70
C THR A 21 74.62 40.68 14.91
N PRO A 22 75.05 41.87 15.39
CA PRO A 22 76.05 42.68 14.70
C PRO A 22 77.42 41.99 14.80
N LEU A 23 78.05 41.75 13.64
CA LEU A 23 79.45 41.32 13.56
C LEU A 23 80.37 42.43 14.11
N PRO A 24 81.30 42.15 15.04
CA PRO A 24 82.31 43.12 15.41
C PRO A 24 83.30 43.35 14.25
N ASP A 25 83.57 44.62 13.98
CA ASP A 25 84.41 45.14 12.88
C ASP A 25 85.87 44.63 12.97
N SER A 26 86.13 43.51 12.30
CA SER A 26 87.39 42.75 12.34
C SER A 26 88.54 43.40 11.57
N ARG A 27 88.29 44.45 10.79
CA ARG A 27 89.30 45.09 9.93
C ARG A 27 90.34 45.90 10.71
N LYS A 28 89.94 46.63 11.75
CA LYS A 28 90.86 47.54 12.47
C LYS A 28 91.86 46.80 13.35
N LEU A 29 91.47 45.68 13.97
CA LEU A 29 92.38 44.83 14.72
C LEU A 29 93.29 43.96 13.82
N SER A 30 92.99 43.83 12.52
CA SER A 30 93.83 43.07 11.58
C SER A 30 95.07 43.86 11.16
N ILE A 31 94.90 45.16 10.88
CA ILE A 31 96.00 46.03 10.45
C ILE A 31 97.05 46.20 11.55
N VAL A 32 96.62 46.36 12.81
CA VAL A 32 97.56 46.47 13.95
C VAL A 32 98.33 45.17 14.16
N GLN A 33 97.69 44.00 13.99
CA GLN A 33 98.38 42.71 14.10
C GLN A 33 99.33 42.46 12.92
N ILE A 34 98.94 42.84 11.70
CA ILE A 34 99.81 42.76 10.51
C ILE A 34 101.02 43.67 10.68
N ALA A 35 100.81 44.91 11.16
CA ALA A 35 101.89 45.84 11.46
C ALA A 35 102.80 45.30 12.56
N LEU A 36 102.25 44.73 13.63
CA LEU A 36 103.04 44.17 14.73
C LEU A 36 103.84 42.93 14.28
N THR A 37 103.26 42.07 13.44
CA THR A 37 103.96 40.93 12.85
C THR A 37 105.04 41.39 11.88
N ALA A 38 104.76 42.38 11.03
CA ALA A 38 105.73 42.98 10.13
C ALA A 38 106.90 43.63 10.90
N VAL A 39 106.62 44.33 12.00
CA VAL A 39 107.65 44.90 12.88
C VAL A 39 108.48 43.81 13.57
N LYS A 40 107.88 42.71 14.01
CA LYS A 40 108.61 41.58 14.60
C LYS A 40 109.49 40.87 13.57
N VAL A 41 109.00 40.66 12.35
CA VAL A 41 109.78 40.10 11.23
C VAL A 41 110.91 41.05 10.85
N LEU A 42 110.63 42.36 10.76
CA LEU A 42 111.65 43.37 10.47
C LEU A 42 112.73 43.42 11.55
N ALA A 43 112.35 43.33 12.83
CA ALA A 43 113.29 43.28 13.95
C ALA A 43 114.14 42.01 13.94
N ALA A 44 113.54 40.84 13.63
CA ALA A 44 114.28 39.59 13.48
C ALA A 44 115.26 39.64 12.30
N THR A 45 114.83 40.19 11.15
CA THR A 45 115.69 40.40 9.98
C THR A 45 116.81 41.40 10.27
N ALA A 46 116.52 42.49 10.99
CA ALA A 46 117.53 43.47 11.37
C ALA A 46 118.57 42.87 12.33
N LEU A 47 118.15 42.11 13.35
CA LEU A 47 119.07 41.41 14.25
C LEU A 47 119.90 40.36 13.51
N PHE A 48 119.32 39.67 12.54
CA PHE A 48 120.05 38.74 11.67
C PHE A 48 121.12 39.47 10.84
N VAL A 49 120.75 40.59 10.21
CA VAL A 49 121.67 41.41 9.41
C VAL A 49 122.78 42.00 10.28
N ILE A 50 122.47 42.50 11.49
CA ILE A 50 123.46 42.99 12.46
C ILE A 50 124.39 41.85 12.89
N SER A 51 123.87 40.65 13.13
CA SER A 51 124.70 39.47 13.40
C SER A 51 125.62 39.13 12.21
N CYS A 52 125.12 39.19 10.97
CA CYS A 52 125.94 38.98 9.77
C CYS A 52 127.04 40.05 9.66
N PHE A 53 126.74 41.31 9.90
CA PHE A 53 127.74 42.39 9.90
C PHE A 53 128.74 42.26 11.04
N GLY A 54 128.33 41.81 12.23
CA GLY A 54 129.24 41.50 13.33
C GLY A 54 130.21 40.37 12.98
N ILE A 55 129.72 39.33 12.31
CA ILE A 55 130.55 38.23 11.80
C ILE A 55 131.55 38.74 10.73
N PHE A 56 131.08 39.56 9.78
CA PHE A 56 131.94 40.17 8.75
C PHE A 56 132.98 41.14 9.33
N GLY A 57 132.62 41.93 10.35
CA GLY A 57 133.53 42.84 11.05
C GLY A 57 134.61 42.08 11.83
N CYS A 58 134.24 40.98 12.49
CA CYS A 58 135.19 40.10 13.16
C CYS A 58 136.15 39.40 12.17
N LEU A 59 135.68 39.01 10.99
CA LEU A 59 136.51 38.44 9.92
C LEU A 59 137.54 39.43 9.35
N LEU A 60 137.27 40.73 9.39
CA LEU A 60 138.18 41.77 8.91
C LEU A 60 139.21 42.26 9.94
N SER A 61 138.94 42.08 11.24
CA SER A 61 139.79 42.64 12.31
C SER A 61 140.72 41.62 12.99
N ILE A 62 140.44 40.31 12.90
CA ILE A 62 141.26 39.26 13.53
C ILE A 62 141.22 38.01 12.64
N PRO A 63 142.35 37.33 12.34
CA PRO A 63 142.35 36.06 11.62
C PRO A 63 141.84 34.94 12.54
N LEU A 64 140.54 34.91 12.81
CA LEU A 64 139.87 33.78 13.42
C LEU A 64 139.76 32.67 12.37
N GLY A 65 140.32 31.51 12.67
CA GLY A 65 140.29 30.35 11.79
C GLY A 65 138.87 29.96 11.37
N ILE A 66 138.74 29.40 10.17
CA ILE A 66 137.50 29.04 9.46
C ILE A 66 136.47 28.31 10.37
N GLY A 67 136.93 27.53 11.36
CA GLY A 67 136.05 26.84 12.31
C GLY A 67 135.20 27.73 13.21
N GLY A 68 135.68 28.93 13.60
CA GLY A 68 134.93 29.85 14.45
C GLY A 68 133.75 30.51 13.74
N ALA A 69 133.92 30.85 12.45
CA ALA A 69 132.86 31.43 11.63
C ALA A 69 131.72 30.44 11.34
N ILE A 70 132.04 29.15 11.17
CA ILE A 70 131.05 28.09 10.96
C ILE A 70 130.24 27.85 12.24
N GLY A 71 130.87 27.83 13.42
CA GLY A 71 130.17 27.68 14.69
C GLY A 71 129.17 28.81 14.96
N LEU A 72 129.57 30.06 14.68
CA LEU A 72 128.72 31.23 14.94
C LEU A 72 127.55 31.34 13.96
N THR A 73 127.76 31.00 12.68
CA THR A 73 126.67 30.93 11.69
C THR A 73 125.69 29.82 12.00
N CYS A 74 126.16 28.67 12.48
CA CYS A 74 125.29 27.57 12.89
C CYS A 74 124.45 27.93 14.13
N ALA A 75 125.04 28.62 15.12
CA ALA A 75 124.33 29.12 16.29
C ALA A 75 123.28 30.19 15.91
N ALA A 76 123.61 31.11 15.00
CA ALA A 76 122.67 32.12 14.50
C ALA A 76 121.48 31.48 13.76
N LEU A 77 121.72 30.45 12.94
CA LEU A 77 120.68 29.67 12.27
C LEU A 77 119.79 28.92 13.28
N ALA A 78 120.38 28.29 14.30
CA ALA A 78 119.61 27.61 15.34
C ALA A 78 118.68 28.58 16.10
N CYS A 79 119.18 29.75 16.49
CA CYS A 79 118.36 30.80 17.11
C CYS A 79 117.24 31.29 16.19
N PHE A 80 117.51 31.44 14.89
CA PHE A 80 116.50 31.84 13.91
C PHE A 80 115.38 30.79 13.75
N VAL A 81 115.73 29.50 13.71
CA VAL A 81 114.76 28.40 13.61
C VAL A 81 113.88 28.30 14.86
N ILE A 82 114.43 28.52 16.06
CA ILE A 82 113.65 28.53 17.32
C ILE A 82 112.63 29.69 17.33
N VAL A 83 113.03 30.87 16.84
CA VAL A 83 112.12 32.03 16.71
C VAL A 83 111.01 31.76 15.69
N LEU A 84 111.31 31.10 14.57
CA LEU A 84 110.29 30.66 13.60
C LEU A 84 109.32 29.66 14.23
N MET A 85 109.81 28.58 14.85
CA MET A 85 108.94 27.59 15.51
C MET A 85 108.01 28.24 16.57
N SER A 86 108.52 29.23 17.31
CA SER A 86 107.74 29.97 18.31
C SER A 86 106.66 30.87 17.71
N LEU A 87 106.86 31.38 16.49
CA LEU A 87 105.86 32.17 15.76
C LEU A 87 104.76 31.32 15.13
N TRP A 88 105.05 30.05 14.81
CA TRP A 88 104.10 29.12 14.20
C TRP A 88 103.34 28.25 15.22
N ALA A 89 103.83 28.12 16.47
CA ALA A 89 103.28 27.19 17.46
C ALA A 89 101.98 27.65 18.17
N THR A 90 101.48 28.86 17.92
CA THR A 90 100.26 29.35 18.59
C THR A 90 99.21 29.79 17.57
N PRO A 91 98.20 28.96 17.26
CA PRO A 91 97.08 29.41 16.44
C PRO A 91 96.44 30.62 17.13
N SER A 92 96.43 31.73 16.42
CA SER A 92 95.93 33.01 16.91
C SER A 92 94.48 32.86 17.36
N ALA A 93 94.05 33.61 18.39
CA ALA A 93 92.65 33.62 18.84
C ALA A 93 91.65 33.85 17.68
N LYS A 94 92.09 34.53 16.61
CA LYS A 94 91.33 34.72 15.37
C LYS A 94 91.14 33.44 14.57
N GLU A 95 92.16 32.59 14.48
CA GLU A 95 92.09 31.31 13.78
C GLU A 95 91.11 30.37 14.47
N LYS A 96 91.12 30.34 15.81
CA LYS A 96 90.09 29.63 16.59
C LYS A 96 88.68 30.20 16.37
N ALA A 97 88.55 31.52 16.19
CA ALA A 97 87.26 32.15 15.90
C ALA A 97 86.75 31.81 14.49
N TYR A 98 87.63 31.81 13.48
CA TYR A 98 87.28 31.38 12.12
C TYR A 98 86.94 29.89 12.07
N GLN A 99 87.68 29.05 12.80
CA GLN A 99 87.37 27.62 12.88
C GLN A 99 85.97 27.39 13.48
N LYS A 100 85.62 28.09 14.57
CA LYS A 100 84.25 28.05 15.11
C LYS A 100 83.20 28.47 14.09
N GLN A 101 83.49 29.48 13.27
CA GLN A 101 82.58 29.95 12.25
C GLN A 101 82.39 28.91 11.14
N ILE A 102 83.48 28.24 10.72
CA ILE A 102 83.45 27.13 9.77
C ILE A 102 82.63 25.96 10.32
N ASP A 103 82.80 25.61 11.60
CA ASP A 103 82.04 24.53 12.24
C ASP A 103 80.54 24.88 12.31
N ILE A 104 80.19 26.15 12.61
CA ILE A 104 78.80 26.63 12.57
C ILE A 104 78.23 26.53 11.15
N PHE A 105 78.98 26.97 10.14
CA PHE A 105 78.57 26.85 8.74
C PHE A 105 78.41 25.40 8.30
N ALA A 106 79.30 24.50 8.73
CA ALA A 106 79.19 23.07 8.44
C ALA A 106 77.94 22.46 9.09
N ALA A 107 77.64 22.83 10.34
CA ALA A 107 76.43 22.41 11.04
C ALA A 107 75.16 22.95 10.37
N GLU A 108 75.15 24.22 9.95
CA GLU A 108 74.03 24.78 9.20
C GLU A 108 73.85 24.10 7.84
N ASN A 109 74.93 23.83 7.10
CA ASN A 109 74.84 23.18 5.81
C ASN A 109 74.31 21.73 5.94
N ALA A 110 74.72 21.01 6.99
CA ALA A 110 74.14 19.71 7.32
C ALA A 110 72.64 19.81 7.66
N ARG A 111 72.24 20.85 8.41
CA ARG A 111 70.83 21.12 8.73
C ARG A 111 70.01 21.44 7.47
N LEU A 112 70.54 22.30 6.59
CA LEU A 112 69.89 22.63 5.32
C LEU A 112 69.71 21.38 4.46
N LYS A 113 70.74 20.51 4.39
CA LYS A 113 70.66 19.24 3.66
C LYS A 113 69.57 18.32 4.21
N SER A 114 69.43 18.24 5.54
CA SER A 114 68.34 17.50 6.18
C SER A 114 66.97 18.08 5.80
N ASN A 115 66.81 19.40 5.94
CA ASN A 115 65.56 20.08 5.60
C ASN A 115 65.19 19.89 4.12
N LEU A 116 66.17 19.87 3.21
CA LEU A 116 65.96 19.65 1.78
C LEU A 116 65.46 18.22 1.53
N SER A 117 66.04 17.22 2.22
CA SER A 117 65.56 15.84 2.16
C SER A 117 64.13 15.69 2.71
N ASP A 118 63.80 16.39 3.79
CA ASP A 118 62.44 16.38 4.35
C ASP A 118 61.43 17.08 3.41
N LEU A 119 61.84 18.16 2.75
CA LEU A 119 61.03 18.85 1.75
C LEU A 119 60.79 17.97 0.52
N GLU A 120 61.81 17.24 0.07
CA GLU A 120 61.70 16.30 -1.05
C GLU A 120 60.74 15.15 -0.73
N LYS A 121 60.80 14.61 0.49
CA LYS A 121 59.81 13.62 0.97
C LYS A 121 58.40 14.20 1.03
N ALA A 122 58.25 15.44 1.50
CA ALA A 122 56.96 16.10 1.54
C ALA A 122 56.38 16.33 0.13
N LEU A 123 57.23 16.67 -0.84
CA LEU A 123 56.85 16.79 -2.26
C LEU A 123 56.39 15.46 -2.83
N SER A 124 57.11 14.37 -2.58
CA SER A 124 56.71 13.02 -3.02
C SER A 124 55.38 12.60 -2.40
N SER A 125 55.16 12.87 -1.11
CA SER A 125 53.88 12.58 -0.46
C SER A 125 52.73 13.42 -1.02
N LEU A 126 53.00 14.67 -1.42
CA LEU A 126 51.99 15.54 -2.02
C LEU A 126 51.63 15.09 -3.44
N GLU A 127 52.59 14.55 -4.18
CA GLU A 127 52.37 13.91 -5.48
C GLU A 127 51.46 12.68 -5.35
N ASP A 128 51.73 11.81 -4.36
CA ASP A 128 50.88 10.64 -4.08
C ASP A 128 49.46 11.04 -3.71
N ILE A 129 49.29 12.07 -2.85
CA ILE A 129 47.97 12.62 -2.51
C ILE A 129 47.27 13.18 -3.77
N GLY A 130 48.02 13.79 -4.69
CA GLY A 130 47.47 14.27 -5.96
C GLY A 130 46.91 13.15 -6.84
N VAL A 131 47.62 12.02 -6.91
CA VAL A 131 47.17 10.82 -7.63
C VAL A 131 45.90 10.24 -6.99
N ASP A 132 45.88 10.12 -5.67
CA ASP A 132 44.73 9.59 -4.93
C ASP A 132 43.49 10.51 -5.05
N LEU A 133 43.70 11.82 -4.95
CA LEU A 133 42.63 12.81 -5.14
C LEU A 133 42.04 12.73 -6.55
N ASN A 134 42.88 12.57 -7.58
CA ASN A 134 42.44 12.41 -8.95
C ASN A 134 41.65 11.10 -9.16
N ALA A 135 42.05 10.00 -8.50
CA ALA A 135 41.29 8.75 -8.51
C ALA A 135 39.92 8.92 -7.81
N HIS A 136 39.88 9.62 -6.67
CA HIS A 136 38.65 9.91 -5.95
C HIS A 136 37.70 10.82 -6.75
N VAL A 137 38.24 11.82 -7.48
CA VAL A 137 37.44 12.66 -8.40
C VAL A 137 36.80 11.82 -9.50
N LYS A 138 37.55 10.93 -10.16
CA LYS A 138 36.98 10.02 -11.17
C LYS A 138 35.91 9.11 -10.59
N SER A 139 36.15 8.52 -9.42
CA SER A 139 35.15 7.71 -8.72
C SER A 139 33.89 8.51 -8.39
N SER A 140 34.03 9.80 -8.06
CA SER A 140 32.88 10.67 -7.78
C SER A 140 32.07 10.99 -9.04
N GLU A 141 32.73 11.16 -10.20
CA GLU A 141 32.08 11.36 -11.49
C GLU A 141 31.25 10.13 -11.90
N ASP A 142 31.81 8.92 -11.71
CA ASP A 142 31.10 7.67 -11.95
C ASP A 142 29.88 7.52 -11.04
N LEU A 143 30.02 7.89 -9.75
CA LEU A 143 28.90 7.87 -8.81
C LEU A 143 27.79 8.85 -9.23
N VAL A 144 28.15 10.05 -9.70
CA VAL A 144 27.17 11.02 -10.23
C VAL A 144 26.46 10.47 -11.47
N ALA A 145 27.17 9.79 -12.35
CA ALA A 145 26.58 9.14 -13.52
C ALA A 145 25.57 8.05 -13.11
N GLN A 146 25.92 7.22 -12.12
CA GLN A 146 25.02 6.21 -11.55
C GLN A 146 23.78 6.83 -10.90
N CYS A 147 23.93 7.91 -10.10
CA CYS A 147 22.80 8.63 -9.52
C CYS A 147 21.86 9.21 -10.58
N LYS A 148 22.39 9.79 -11.66
CA LYS A 148 21.57 10.27 -12.79
C LYS A 148 20.78 9.13 -13.44
N HIS A 149 21.43 7.99 -13.66
CA HIS A 149 20.76 6.82 -14.24
C HIS A 149 19.62 6.31 -13.35
N ILE A 150 19.85 6.17 -12.04
CA ILE A 150 18.82 5.77 -11.06
C ILE A 150 17.65 6.76 -11.08
N LEU A 151 17.92 8.06 -11.14
CA LEU A 151 16.88 9.08 -11.19
C LEU A 151 16.02 8.97 -12.46
N THR A 152 16.63 8.63 -13.60
CA THR A 152 15.91 8.38 -14.85
C THR A 152 15.00 7.15 -14.74
N GLU A 153 15.52 6.04 -14.23
CA GLU A 153 14.73 4.80 -14.04
C GLU A 153 13.57 5.02 -13.05
N PHE A 154 13.79 5.77 -11.99
CA PHE A 154 12.72 6.12 -11.03
C PHE A 154 11.59 6.93 -11.69
N ASN A 155 11.92 7.90 -12.53
CA ASN A 155 10.91 8.70 -13.25
C ASN A 155 10.13 7.87 -14.28
N LYS A 156 10.81 6.90 -14.93
CA LYS A 156 10.16 5.94 -15.81
C LYS A 156 9.17 5.06 -15.04
N LEU A 157 9.61 4.47 -13.93
CA LEU A 157 8.76 3.66 -13.06
C LEU A 157 7.54 4.44 -12.55
N LYS A 158 7.71 5.71 -12.17
CA LYS A 158 6.60 6.58 -11.77
C LYS A 158 5.55 6.74 -12.88
N SER A 159 6.00 6.93 -14.12
CA SER A 159 5.11 7.07 -15.28
C SER A 159 4.37 5.76 -15.58
N GLU A 160 5.08 4.62 -15.54
CA GLU A 160 4.48 3.29 -15.68
C GLU A 160 3.45 3.01 -14.59
N MET A 161 3.74 3.37 -13.33
CA MET A 161 2.81 3.21 -12.22
C MET A 161 1.56 4.09 -12.37
N GLN A 162 1.70 5.34 -12.83
CA GLN A 162 0.55 6.20 -13.14
C GLN A 162 -0.34 5.60 -14.23
N GLU A 163 0.28 5.04 -15.28
CA GLU A 163 -0.47 4.38 -16.35
C GLU A 163 -1.18 3.12 -15.86
N GLN A 164 -0.54 2.32 -15.00
CA GLN A 164 -1.16 1.15 -14.38
C GLN A 164 -2.29 1.48 -13.39
N LEU A 165 -2.23 2.64 -12.72
CA LEU A 165 -3.30 3.09 -11.81
C LEU A 165 -4.54 3.61 -12.54
N ARG A 166 -4.41 4.04 -13.80
CA ARG A 166 -5.50 4.62 -14.60
C ARG A 166 -6.66 3.61 -14.84
N PRO A 167 -6.40 2.33 -15.19
CA PRO A 167 -7.43 1.29 -15.18
C PRO A 167 -8.15 1.14 -13.84
N ALA A 168 -7.42 1.20 -12.71
CA ALA A 168 -8.02 1.07 -11.39
C ALA A 168 -8.98 2.24 -11.06
N ALA A 169 -8.60 3.48 -11.40
CA ALA A 169 -9.49 4.64 -11.26
C ALA A 169 -10.77 4.50 -12.13
N THR A 170 -10.62 3.94 -13.32
CA THR A 170 -11.75 3.67 -14.23
C THR A 170 -12.67 2.58 -13.65
N LEU A 171 -12.09 1.52 -13.09
CA LEU A 171 -12.84 0.45 -12.41
C LEU A 171 -13.59 0.98 -11.19
N VAL A 172 -12.97 1.83 -10.37
CA VAL A 172 -13.63 2.47 -9.21
C VAL A 172 -14.82 3.31 -9.68
N SER A 173 -14.70 4.06 -10.77
CA SER A 173 -15.81 4.82 -11.35
C SER A 173 -16.94 3.91 -11.86
N SER A 174 -16.60 2.84 -12.58
CA SER A 174 -17.57 1.85 -13.07
C SER A 174 -18.29 1.12 -11.93
N VAL A 175 -17.56 0.70 -10.89
CA VAL A 175 -18.13 0.06 -9.69
C VAL A 175 -19.01 1.04 -8.92
N SER A 176 -18.61 2.32 -8.80
CA SER A 176 -19.42 3.35 -8.14
C SER A 176 -20.71 3.65 -8.92
N LYS A 177 -20.67 3.60 -10.27
CA LYS A 177 -21.86 3.68 -11.13
C LYS A 177 -22.80 2.49 -10.94
N LEU A 178 -22.27 1.26 -10.91
CA LEU A 178 -23.07 0.04 -10.69
C LEU A 178 -23.64 -0.06 -9.26
N LEU A 179 -22.91 0.44 -8.27
CA LEU A 179 -23.37 0.57 -6.89
C LEU A 179 -24.17 1.84 -6.66
N THR A 180 -24.57 2.58 -7.71
CA THR A 180 -25.42 3.74 -7.51
C THR A 180 -26.68 3.31 -6.78
N LYS A 181 -27.08 4.17 -5.84
CA LYS A 181 -28.32 4.00 -5.09
C LYS A 181 -29.52 3.75 -6.01
N GLU A 182 -29.48 4.18 -7.26
CA GLU A 182 -30.56 4.02 -8.24
C GLU A 182 -30.83 2.55 -8.58
N ASP A 183 -29.83 1.77 -8.97
CA ASP A 183 -30.02 0.33 -9.27
C ASP A 183 -30.43 -0.46 -8.01
N ILE A 184 -29.84 -0.14 -6.85
CA ILE A 184 -30.22 -0.74 -5.56
C ILE A 184 -31.67 -0.35 -5.18
N THR A 185 -32.08 0.89 -5.43
CA THR A 185 -33.44 1.38 -5.15
C THR A 185 -34.45 0.72 -6.09
N LYS A 186 -34.10 0.59 -7.37
CA LYS A 186 -34.93 -0.11 -8.37
C LYS A 186 -35.12 -1.57 -7.99
N LEU A 187 -34.03 -2.29 -7.66
CA LEU A 187 -34.10 -3.68 -7.22
C LEU A 187 -34.94 -3.81 -5.94
N THR A 188 -34.79 -2.88 -5.00
CA THR A 188 -35.61 -2.85 -3.76
C THR A 188 -37.10 -2.65 -4.06
N SER A 189 -37.42 -1.76 -5.00
CA SER A 189 -38.79 -1.52 -5.45
C SER A 189 -39.41 -2.76 -6.10
N GLU A 190 -38.68 -3.39 -7.02
CA GLU A 190 -39.10 -4.63 -7.68
C GLU A 190 -39.28 -5.78 -6.67
N LEU A 191 -38.40 -5.87 -5.66
CA LEU A 191 -38.52 -6.87 -4.60
C LEU A 191 -39.77 -6.64 -3.72
N GLN A 192 -40.11 -5.37 -3.43
CA GLN A 192 -41.33 -5.03 -2.69
C GLN A 192 -42.59 -5.32 -3.50
N ASP A 193 -42.60 -5.01 -4.80
CA ASP A 193 -43.70 -5.35 -5.70
C ASP A 193 -43.90 -6.86 -5.79
N LEU A 194 -42.81 -7.62 -5.95
CA LEU A 194 -42.87 -9.08 -5.96
C LEU A 194 -43.39 -9.63 -4.63
N LYS A 195 -42.93 -9.10 -3.49
CA LYS A 195 -43.44 -9.47 -2.17
C LYS A 195 -44.95 -9.23 -2.05
N ASN A 196 -45.44 -8.09 -2.52
CA ASN A 196 -46.86 -7.76 -2.50
C ASN A 196 -47.68 -8.72 -3.38
N LYS A 197 -47.19 -9.03 -4.59
CA LYS A 197 -47.81 -10.01 -5.49
C LYS A 197 -47.86 -11.41 -4.90
N VAL A 198 -46.80 -11.83 -4.19
CA VAL A 198 -46.76 -13.12 -3.48
C VAL A 198 -47.81 -13.14 -2.36
N LEU A 199 -47.93 -12.08 -1.56
CA LEU A 199 -48.96 -11.97 -0.51
C LEU A 199 -50.38 -11.99 -1.10
N GLN A 200 -50.62 -11.29 -2.20
CA GLN A 200 -51.90 -11.31 -2.89
C GLN A 200 -52.23 -12.70 -3.45
N THR A 201 -51.25 -13.36 -4.05
CA THR A 201 -51.40 -14.74 -4.55
C THR A 201 -51.71 -15.70 -3.39
N GLN A 202 -51.03 -15.54 -2.25
CA GLN A 202 -51.30 -16.32 -1.06
C GLN A 202 -52.74 -16.12 -0.56
N ALA A 203 -53.23 -14.88 -0.51
CA ALA A 203 -54.61 -14.58 -0.14
C ALA A 203 -55.63 -15.22 -1.11
N ASN A 204 -55.35 -15.16 -2.42
CA ASN A 204 -56.20 -15.78 -3.43
C ASN A 204 -56.24 -17.31 -3.29
N VAL A 205 -55.11 -17.96 -2.95
CA VAL A 205 -55.06 -19.41 -2.71
C VAL A 205 -55.89 -19.79 -1.49
N VAL A 206 -55.85 -18.99 -0.41
CA VAL A 206 -56.70 -19.20 0.77
C VAL A 206 -58.18 -19.10 0.41
N LEU A 207 -58.58 -18.04 -0.31
CA LEU A 207 -59.97 -17.86 -0.74
C LEU A 207 -60.44 -19.00 -1.66
N ALA A 208 -59.60 -19.43 -2.61
CA ALA A 208 -59.90 -20.54 -3.50
C ALA A 208 -60.09 -21.86 -2.73
N ASN A 209 -59.27 -22.09 -1.69
CA ASN A 209 -59.42 -23.26 -0.83
C ASN A 209 -60.73 -23.21 -0.03
N ASP A 210 -61.12 -22.05 0.50
CA ASP A 210 -62.38 -21.88 1.23
C ASP A 210 -63.59 -22.13 0.32
N LEU A 211 -63.57 -21.58 -0.90
CA LEU A 211 -64.60 -21.84 -1.92
C LEU A 211 -64.68 -23.32 -2.30
N LEU A 212 -63.53 -24.01 -2.38
CA LEU A 212 -63.48 -25.44 -2.68
C LEU A 212 -64.08 -26.28 -1.54
N GLN A 213 -63.80 -25.93 -0.28
CA GLN A 213 -64.43 -26.58 0.88
C GLN A 213 -65.93 -26.34 0.93
N GLN A 214 -66.38 -25.11 0.66
CA GLN A 214 -67.81 -24.79 0.59
C GLN A 214 -68.50 -25.59 -0.51
N THR A 215 -67.91 -25.63 -1.72
CA THR A 215 -68.44 -26.40 -2.86
C THR A 215 -68.51 -27.88 -2.54
N LYS A 216 -67.49 -28.45 -1.89
CA LYS A 216 -67.49 -29.84 -1.44
C LYS A 216 -68.64 -30.12 -0.47
N GLY A 217 -68.90 -29.21 0.48
CA GLY A 217 -70.04 -29.31 1.40
C GLY A 217 -71.38 -29.29 0.66
N GLN A 218 -71.55 -28.38 -0.31
CA GLN A 218 -72.76 -28.30 -1.13
C GLN A 218 -72.98 -29.56 -1.99
N VAL A 219 -71.91 -30.12 -2.57
CA VAL A 219 -72.00 -31.37 -3.35
C VAL A 219 -72.41 -32.54 -2.46
N GLN A 220 -71.86 -32.64 -1.23
CA GLN A 220 -72.28 -33.67 -0.27
C GLN A 220 -73.76 -33.52 0.11
N GLN A 221 -74.23 -32.29 0.31
CA GLN A 221 -75.64 -32.01 0.59
C GLN A 221 -76.53 -32.39 -0.60
N GLN A 222 -76.15 -32.04 -1.83
CA GLN A 222 -76.90 -32.43 -3.04
C GLN A 222 -76.96 -33.94 -3.20
N GLN A 223 -75.88 -34.68 -2.89
CA GLN A 223 -75.89 -36.14 -2.93
C GLN A 223 -76.91 -36.72 -1.95
N GLN A 224 -76.97 -36.21 -0.71
CA GLN A 224 -77.95 -36.66 0.28
C GLN A 224 -79.40 -36.40 -0.17
N ILE A 225 -79.66 -35.23 -0.76
CA ILE A 225 -80.98 -34.89 -1.32
C ILE A 225 -81.33 -35.84 -2.48
N LEU A 226 -80.36 -36.13 -3.35
CA LEU A 226 -80.55 -37.06 -4.47
C LEU A 226 -80.90 -38.47 -3.98
N ASP A 227 -80.20 -38.96 -2.95
CA ASP A 227 -80.47 -40.27 -2.34
C ASP A 227 -81.88 -40.32 -1.73
N LEU A 228 -82.32 -39.26 -1.04
CA LEU A 228 -83.67 -39.14 -0.47
C LEU A 228 -84.75 -39.12 -1.57
N ILE A 229 -84.53 -38.37 -2.65
CA ILE A 229 -85.46 -38.33 -3.79
C ILE A 229 -85.54 -39.71 -4.46
N GLN A 230 -84.42 -40.40 -4.65
CA GLN A 230 -84.42 -41.76 -5.20
C GLN A 230 -85.26 -42.71 -4.35
N GLU A 231 -85.17 -42.63 -3.02
CA GLU A 231 -85.97 -43.47 -2.13
C GLU A 231 -87.47 -43.12 -2.20
N GLN A 232 -87.82 -41.83 -2.19
CA GLN A 232 -89.21 -41.39 -2.39
C GLN A 232 -89.79 -41.87 -3.73
N VAL A 233 -89.01 -41.83 -4.81
CA VAL A 233 -89.43 -42.32 -6.13
C VAL A 233 -89.70 -43.82 -6.10
N LYS A 234 -88.87 -44.64 -5.42
CA LYS A 234 -89.13 -46.08 -5.27
C LYS A 234 -90.41 -46.35 -4.50
N ASP A 235 -90.65 -45.61 -3.41
CA ASP A 235 -91.86 -45.75 -2.61
C ASP A 235 -93.11 -45.38 -3.41
N LEU A 236 -93.06 -44.29 -4.18
CA LEU A 236 -94.14 -43.90 -5.08
C LEU A 236 -94.39 -44.95 -6.16
N GLU A 237 -93.35 -45.52 -6.77
CA GLU A 237 -93.50 -46.58 -7.78
C GLU A 237 -94.15 -47.84 -7.18
N LYS A 238 -93.80 -48.19 -5.93
CA LYS A 238 -94.44 -49.28 -5.18
C LYS A 238 -95.90 -48.98 -4.87
N GLN A 239 -96.23 -47.77 -4.41
CA GLN A 239 -97.62 -47.36 -4.19
C GLN A 239 -98.43 -47.41 -5.48
N LYS A 240 -97.85 -46.96 -6.60
CA LYS A 240 -98.48 -47.04 -7.93
C LYS A 240 -98.76 -48.48 -8.35
N GLN A 241 -97.82 -49.40 -8.16
CA GLN A 241 -98.03 -50.83 -8.46
C GLN A 241 -99.14 -51.44 -7.59
N GLN A 242 -99.14 -51.14 -6.29
CA GLN A 242 -100.20 -51.57 -5.38
C GLN A 242 -101.57 -51.02 -5.80
N LEU A 243 -101.64 -49.75 -6.16
CA LEU A 243 -102.89 -49.13 -6.61
C LEU A 243 -103.39 -49.76 -7.92
N GLN A 244 -102.50 -50.04 -8.88
CA GLN A 244 -102.86 -50.77 -10.10
C GLN A 244 -103.43 -52.15 -9.79
N GLN A 245 -102.84 -52.88 -8.84
CA GLN A 245 -103.34 -54.19 -8.40
C GLN A 245 -104.73 -54.08 -7.76
N VAL A 246 -104.96 -53.09 -6.89
CA VAL A 246 -106.26 -52.82 -6.27
C VAL A 246 -107.30 -52.46 -7.33
N VAL A 247 -106.96 -51.63 -8.32
CA VAL A 247 -107.86 -51.28 -9.43
C VAL A 247 -108.25 -52.53 -10.23
N SER A 248 -107.30 -53.41 -10.57
CA SER A 248 -107.61 -54.67 -11.26
C SER A 248 -108.52 -55.59 -10.42
N GLN A 249 -108.27 -55.70 -9.11
CA GLN A 249 -109.10 -56.48 -8.20
C GLN A 249 -110.52 -55.91 -8.08
N LEU A 250 -110.66 -54.58 -7.93
CA LEU A 250 -111.97 -53.93 -7.90
C LEU A 250 -112.72 -54.10 -9.23
N GLN A 251 -112.03 -54.00 -10.36
CA GLN A 251 -112.65 -54.20 -11.66
C GLN A 251 -113.16 -55.64 -11.84
N GLN A 252 -112.39 -56.63 -11.38
CA GLN A 252 -112.81 -58.03 -11.37
C GLN A 252 -114.00 -58.26 -10.42
N ALA A 253 -113.96 -57.69 -9.21
CA ALA A 253 -115.05 -57.78 -8.25
C ALA A 253 -116.33 -57.09 -8.76
N ALA A 254 -116.21 -55.94 -9.42
CA ALA A 254 -117.32 -55.24 -10.04
C ALA A 254 -117.95 -56.05 -11.20
N GLN A 255 -117.13 -56.71 -12.03
CA GLN A 255 -117.63 -57.63 -13.06
C GLN A 255 -118.36 -58.84 -12.45
N GLN A 256 -117.79 -59.46 -11.40
CA GLN A 256 -118.43 -60.56 -10.68
C GLN A 256 -119.75 -60.14 -10.02
N ALA A 257 -119.78 -58.97 -9.37
CA ALA A 257 -120.99 -58.41 -8.80
C ALA A 257 -122.03 -58.08 -9.89
N GLY A 258 -121.60 -57.57 -11.04
CA GLY A 258 -122.46 -57.34 -12.21
C GLY A 258 -123.08 -58.63 -12.74
N HIS A 259 -122.29 -59.71 -12.88
CA HIS A 259 -122.81 -61.03 -13.23
C HIS A 259 -123.78 -61.57 -12.19
N ALA A 260 -123.44 -61.50 -10.90
CA ALA A 260 -124.33 -61.92 -9.82
C ALA A 260 -125.63 -61.11 -9.77
N GLN A 261 -125.57 -59.81 -10.05
CA GLN A 261 -126.75 -58.95 -10.17
C GLN A 261 -127.61 -59.34 -11.38
N GLN A 262 -126.99 -59.62 -12.54
CA GLN A 262 -127.68 -60.09 -13.73
C GLN A 262 -128.37 -61.44 -13.47
N ASP A 263 -127.69 -62.38 -12.79
CA ASP A 263 -128.23 -63.67 -12.37
C ASP A 263 -129.38 -63.51 -11.38
N LEU A 264 -129.26 -62.57 -10.43
CA LEU A 264 -130.33 -62.27 -9.47
C LEU A 264 -131.55 -61.65 -10.17
N ILE A 265 -131.35 -60.73 -11.12
CA ILE A 265 -132.42 -60.16 -11.95
C ILE A 265 -133.10 -61.27 -12.75
N ALA A 266 -132.34 -62.15 -13.41
CA ALA A 266 -132.90 -63.29 -14.13
C ALA A 266 -133.66 -64.25 -13.19
N GLY A 267 -133.15 -64.48 -11.98
CA GLY A 267 -133.84 -65.27 -10.94
C GLY A 267 -135.13 -64.61 -10.46
N ILE A 268 -135.13 -63.30 -10.25
CA ILE A 268 -136.33 -62.53 -9.88
C ILE A 268 -137.31 -62.50 -11.05
N GLU A 269 -136.88 -62.31 -12.29
CA GLU A 269 -137.75 -62.39 -13.48
C GLU A 269 -138.37 -63.78 -13.63
N ALA A 270 -137.63 -64.85 -13.34
CA ALA A 270 -138.15 -66.22 -13.30
C ALA A 270 -139.19 -66.41 -12.18
N VAL A 271 -138.96 -65.83 -11.00
CA VAL A 271 -139.92 -65.86 -9.87
C VAL A 271 -141.16 -64.99 -10.17
N VAL A 272 -140.99 -63.82 -10.79
CA VAL A 272 -142.06 -62.90 -11.19
C VAL A 272 -142.88 -63.49 -12.35
N HIS A 273 -142.27 -64.25 -13.27
CA HIS A 273 -143.00 -65.01 -14.30
C HIS A 273 -143.73 -66.24 -13.75
N ALA A 274 -143.30 -66.79 -12.60
CA ALA A 274 -144.01 -67.83 -11.88
C ALA A 274 -145.12 -67.30 -10.94
N ALA A 275 -145.12 -66.00 -10.65
CA ALA A 275 -146.06 -65.36 -9.75
C ALA A 275 -146.51 -63.98 -10.30
N ALA A 276 -147.38 -63.99 -11.32
CA ALA A 276 -148.21 -62.82 -11.60
C ALA A 276 -149.38 -62.80 -10.58
N PRO A 277 -149.60 -61.69 -9.85
CA PRO A 277 -150.30 -60.57 -10.47
C PRO A 277 -149.92 -59.13 -10.01
N ALA A 278 -150.28 -58.20 -10.90
CA ALA A 278 -150.86 -56.85 -10.71
C ALA A 278 -150.07 -55.73 -9.98
N ALA A 279 -149.76 -54.69 -10.77
CA ALA A 279 -149.45 -53.31 -10.38
C ALA A 279 -150.65 -52.63 -9.64
N PRO A 280 -150.48 -51.52 -8.87
CA PRO A 280 -150.19 -50.21 -9.47
C PRO A 280 -149.41 -49.15 -8.63
N ALA A 281 -149.01 -48.10 -9.35
CA ALA A 281 -148.96 -46.67 -8.99
C ALA A 281 -147.73 -46.06 -8.24
N ALA A 282 -147.00 -45.25 -9.01
CA ALA A 282 -146.17 -44.11 -8.58
C ALA A 282 -147.03 -42.97 -7.98
N PRO A 283 -146.51 -42.10 -7.08
CA PRO A 283 -145.75 -40.86 -7.44
C PRO A 283 -144.68 -40.49 -6.38
N ALA A 284 -143.79 -39.48 -6.42
CA ALA A 284 -143.32 -38.45 -7.35
C ALA A 284 -141.92 -37.97 -6.86
N ALA A 285 -141.07 -37.52 -7.79
CA ALA A 285 -139.92 -36.61 -7.53
C ALA A 285 -140.44 -35.16 -7.26
N PRO A 286 -139.70 -34.15 -6.75
CA PRO A 286 -138.27 -33.79 -6.99
C PRO A 286 -137.55 -33.28 -5.69
N ALA A 287 -136.31 -32.78 -5.60
CA ALA A 287 -135.58 -31.86 -6.47
C ALA A 287 -134.07 -31.83 -6.15
N ALA A 288 -133.25 -31.62 -7.20
CA ALA A 288 -131.95 -30.93 -7.14
C ALA A 288 -132.21 -29.39 -7.15
N PRO A 289 -131.30 -28.48 -6.72
CA PRO A 289 -129.88 -28.33 -7.13
C PRO A 289 -128.97 -27.92 -5.94
N ALA A 290 -127.66 -27.64 -6.00
CA ALA A 290 -126.85 -26.97 -7.01
C ALA A 290 -125.33 -27.25 -6.79
N ALA A 291 -124.59 -27.42 -7.89
CA ALA A 291 -123.23 -26.88 -8.08
C ALA A 291 -123.39 -25.43 -8.59
N PRO A 292 -122.43 -24.47 -8.48
CA PRO A 292 -120.98 -24.57 -8.75
C PRO A 292 -120.13 -23.78 -7.69
N ALA A 293 -118.81 -23.66 -7.70
CA ALA A 293 -117.90 -23.26 -8.77
C ALA A 293 -116.42 -23.47 -8.41
N ALA A 294 -115.65 -23.97 -9.38
CA ALA A 294 -114.28 -23.52 -9.68
C ALA A 294 -114.40 -22.26 -10.57
N PRO A 295 -113.41 -21.34 -10.71
CA PRO A 295 -111.97 -21.56 -10.92
C PRO A 295 -111.12 -20.51 -10.12
N ALA A 296 -109.81 -20.28 -10.24
CA ALA A 296 -108.82 -20.49 -11.30
C ALA A 296 -107.41 -20.52 -10.69
N ALA A 297 -106.50 -21.19 -11.39
CA ALA A 297 -105.06 -21.11 -11.20
C ALA A 297 -104.48 -19.98 -12.11
N PRO A 298 -103.15 -19.76 -12.18
CA PRO A 298 -102.49 -18.52 -11.77
C PRO A 298 -101.78 -17.80 -12.94
N GLU A 299 -101.16 -16.65 -12.66
CA GLU A 299 -100.05 -15.95 -13.38
C GLU A 299 -100.12 -14.47 -12.93
N ASN A 300 -99.08 -13.66 -12.77
CA ASN A 300 -97.69 -13.66 -13.23
C ASN A 300 -96.89 -12.69 -12.34
N ASN A 301 -95.55 -12.81 -12.45
CA ASN A 301 -94.51 -11.88 -12.05
C ASN A 301 -94.89 -10.39 -12.01
N ASP A 302 -94.38 -9.70 -10.99
CA ASP A 302 -93.64 -8.47 -11.25
C ASP A 302 -92.45 -8.30 -10.32
N ASN A 303 -91.32 -8.01 -10.96
CA ASN A 303 -90.06 -7.60 -10.38
C ASN A 303 -90.27 -6.38 -9.47
N ASN A 304 -89.66 -6.39 -8.27
CA ASN A 304 -89.17 -5.13 -7.73
C ASN A 304 -87.71 -5.27 -7.32
N ASN A 305 -86.92 -4.46 -8.02
CA ASN A 305 -85.49 -4.29 -7.94
C ASN A 305 -85.26 -3.15 -6.95
N ASP A 306 -84.82 -3.48 -5.74
CA ASP A 306 -84.49 -2.48 -4.71
C ASP A 306 -83.06 -2.69 -4.18
N ASN A 307 -82.42 -1.54 -3.92
CA ASN A 307 -81.09 -1.27 -3.37
C ASN A 307 -79.96 -1.22 -4.42
N ASN A 308 -79.48 -0.06 -4.87
CA ASN A 308 -79.11 1.18 -4.14
C ASN A 308 -78.03 0.87 -3.08
N ASP A 309 -76.76 1.13 -3.42
CA ASP A 309 -76.01 2.29 -2.91
C ASP A 309 -74.50 2.12 -3.13
N ASP A 310 -73.89 3.24 -3.51
CA ASP A 310 -72.57 3.72 -3.08
C ASP A 310 -71.36 2.77 -3.14
N ASN A 311 -70.34 3.16 -3.91
CA ASN A 311 -69.36 4.12 -3.38
C ASN A 311 -68.19 4.35 -4.35
N ALA A 312 -67.74 5.58 -4.27
CA ALA A 312 -66.68 6.32 -4.90
C ALA A 312 -65.28 5.66 -5.08
N ALA A 313 -64.63 6.21 -6.11
CA ALA A 313 -63.27 6.76 -6.12
C ALA A 313 -62.04 5.85 -6.25
N SER A 314 -61.17 6.34 -7.16
CA SER A 314 -59.73 6.13 -7.36
C SER A 314 -59.29 4.94 -8.21
#